data_AF-A0A9W9EU08-F1
#
_entry.id   AF-A0A9W9EU08-F1
#
_cell.length_a   1.000
_cell.length_b   1.000
_cell.length_c   1.000
_cell.angle_alpha   90.00
_cell.angle_beta   90.00
_cell.angle_gamma   90.00
#
_symmetry.space_group_name_H-M   'P 1'
#
loop_
_entity.id
_entity.type
_entity.pdbx_description
1 polymer ?
#
loop_
_entity_poly.entity_id
_entity_poly.type
_entity_poly.pdbx_seq_one_letter_code
_entity_poly.pdbx_strand_id
1 'polypeptide(L)'
;MHFFNAFLPIALLATPIFASPVDIDARAGILEARAGDLEARAGPTVTCRATDKTNAKKTSTKSFTVEVDVAKDLVKSLGVNHKDSTGYPHAYTNKDKLTWNEAACKKTNIDLLEYPVFWKGAKPLDQKKSIKNQAHSPIRVVYANSGGSAVYCGIMTHTDLKKDQDWGKQESWIGSSGFVECE
;
A
#
# COMPACT_ATOMS: atom_id res chain seq x y z
N MET A 1 63.03 -48.95 2.44
CA MET A 1 61.89 -49.87 2.26
C MET A 1 60.68 -49.19 2.90
N HIS A 2 59.56 -48.88 2.27
CA HIS A 2 59.01 -49.15 0.95
C HIS A 2 58.11 -47.97 0.53
N PHE A 3 58.14 -47.68 -0.78
CA PHE A 3 57.16 -46.87 -1.48
C PHE A 3 55.83 -47.62 -1.58
N PHE A 4 54.68 -46.94 -1.49
CA PHE A 4 53.52 -47.31 -2.30
C PHE A 4 52.68 -46.08 -2.68
N ASN A 5 52.64 -45.85 -3.99
CA ASN A 5 51.69 -45.03 -4.72
C ASN A 5 50.26 -45.58 -4.56
N ALA A 6 49.27 -44.68 -4.52
CA ALA A 6 47.91 -45.00 -4.96
C ALA A 6 47.31 -43.79 -5.68
N PHE A 7 47.21 -43.90 -7.00
CA PHE A 7 46.49 -42.98 -7.89
C PHE A 7 44.99 -43.27 -7.79
N LEU A 8 44.18 -42.22 -7.66
CA LEU A 8 42.71 -42.28 -7.72
C LEU A 8 42.24 -41.94 -9.15
N PRO A 9 41.47 -42.80 -9.84
CA PRO A 9 40.93 -42.47 -11.17
C PRO A 9 39.65 -41.62 -11.06
N ILE A 10 39.63 -40.48 -11.75
CA ILE A 10 38.44 -39.65 -11.96
C ILE A 10 37.67 -40.23 -13.15
N ALA A 11 36.49 -40.79 -12.91
CA ALA A 11 35.56 -41.21 -13.96
C ALA A 11 34.78 -39.99 -14.49
N LEU A 12 35.00 -39.62 -15.75
CA LEU A 12 34.23 -38.62 -16.48
C LEU A 12 32.95 -39.27 -17.01
N LEU A 13 31.78 -38.84 -16.51
CA LEU A 13 30.48 -39.22 -17.08
C LEU A 13 30.18 -38.28 -18.25
N ALA A 14 30.29 -38.78 -19.48
CA ALA A 14 29.78 -38.09 -20.66
C ALA A 14 28.31 -38.45 -20.87
N THR A 15 27.41 -37.49 -20.71
CA THR A 15 26.00 -37.65 -21.11
C THR A 15 25.82 -37.18 -22.56
N PRO A 16 25.01 -37.88 -23.37
CA PRO A 16 24.68 -37.41 -24.72
C PRO A 16 23.72 -36.22 -24.63
N ILE A 17 24.08 -35.13 -25.32
CA ILE A 17 23.19 -33.99 -25.55
C ILE A 17 22.38 -34.30 -26.82
N PHE A 18 21.10 -34.61 -26.66
CA PHE A 18 20.17 -34.64 -27.79
C PHE A 18 19.86 -33.19 -28.21
N ALA A 19 20.41 -32.78 -29.36
CA ALA A 19 20.02 -31.54 -30.01
C ALA A 19 18.75 -31.79 -30.84
N SER A 20 17.60 -31.35 -30.34
CA SER A 20 16.37 -31.23 -31.13
C SER A 20 16.41 -29.94 -31.96
N PRO A 21 15.91 -29.93 -33.21
CA PRO A 21 15.74 -28.70 -33.98
C PRO A 21 14.78 -27.76 -33.25
N VAL A 22 15.21 -26.51 -33.06
CA VAL A 22 14.38 -25.45 -32.48
C VAL A 22 13.63 -24.80 -33.63
N ASP A 23 12.31 -24.97 -33.67
CA ASP A 23 11.43 -24.25 -34.59
C ASP A 23 11.64 -22.74 -34.43
N ILE A 24 12.05 -22.09 -35.51
CA ILE A 24 12.35 -20.65 -35.56
C ILE A 24 11.07 -19.79 -35.41
N ASP A 25 9.89 -20.41 -35.52
CA ASP A 25 8.58 -19.75 -35.29
C ASP A 25 8.24 -19.53 -33.81
N ALA A 26 8.95 -20.16 -32.87
CA ALA A 26 8.74 -19.92 -31.44
C ALA A 26 9.21 -18.53 -30.97
N ARG A 27 10.05 -17.83 -31.76
CA ARG A 27 10.59 -16.50 -31.37
C ARG A 27 9.59 -15.36 -31.52
N ALA A 28 8.58 -15.49 -32.38
CA ALA A 28 7.49 -14.51 -32.48
C ALA A 28 6.53 -14.61 -31.28
N GLY A 29 6.26 -15.82 -30.78
CA GLY A 29 5.39 -16.03 -29.61
C GLY A 29 6.01 -15.61 -28.27
N ILE A 30 7.34 -15.65 -28.13
CA ILE A 30 8.03 -15.28 -26.87
C ILE A 30 8.14 -13.75 -26.70
N LEU A 31 8.08 -12.97 -27.78
CA LEU A 31 8.03 -11.50 -27.70
C LEU A 31 6.62 -11.00 -27.37
N GLU A 32 5.58 -11.62 -27.95
CA GLU A 32 4.17 -11.35 -27.60
C GLU A 32 3.87 -11.75 -26.14
N ALA A 33 4.44 -12.86 -25.64
CA ALA A 33 4.30 -13.28 -24.25
C ALA A 33 5.01 -12.36 -23.24
N ARG A 34 5.97 -11.54 -23.66
CA ARG A 34 6.65 -10.55 -22.79
C ARG A 34 6.10 -9.13 -22.90
N ALA A 35 5.33 -8.82 -23.94
CA ALA A 35 4.56 -7.59 -24.02
C ALA A 35 3.24 -7.69 -23.24
N GLY A 36 2.68 -8.90 -23.10
CA GLY A 36 1.44 -9.15 -22.34
C GLY A 36 1.57 -9.17 -20.81
N ASP A 37 2.79 -9.20 -20.26
CA ASP A 37 3.08 -9.26 -18.81
C ASP A 37 3.55 -7.91 -18.22
N LEU A 38 3.62 -6.86 -19.06
CA LEU A 38 3.99 -5.49 -18.67
C LEU A 38 2.79 -4.55 -18.53
N GLU A 39 1.56 -5.05 -18.71
CA GLU A 39 0.46 -4.53 -17.92
C GLU A 39 0.66 -5.05 -16.49
N ALA A 40 1.57 -4.39 -15.76
CA ALA A 40 1.55 -4.41 -14.31
C ALA A 40 0.12 -4.07 -13.92
N ARG A 41 -0.68 -5.11 -13.62
CA ARG A 41 -2.11 -5.00 -13.35
C ARG A 41 -2.27 -3.85 -12.38
N ALA A 42 -2.83 -2.74 -12.85
CA ALA A 42 -3.12 -1.63 -11.97
C ALA A 42 -4.01 -2.22 -10.87
N GLY A 43 -3.45 -2.33 -9.65
CA GLY A 43 -4.17 -2.90 -8.51
C GLY A 43 -5.46 -2.11 -8.27
N PRO A 44 -6.42 -2.66 -7.52
CA PRO A 44 -7.63 -1.95 -7.19
C PRO A 44 -7.32 -0.56 -6.63
N THR A 45 -7.96 0.46 -7.21
CA THR A 45 -7.91 1.84 -6.72
C THR A 45 -9.29 2.28 -6.24
N VAL A 46 -9.31 3.13 -5.23
CA VAL A 46 -10.52 3.84 -4.80
C VAL A 46 -10.34 5.34 -5.01
N THR A 47 -11.46 6.04 -5.17
CA THR A 47 -11.52 7.49 -5.28
C THR A 47 -12.07 8.10 -4.00
N CYS A 48 -11.23 8.85 -3.29
CA CYS A 48 -11.63 9.66 -2.16
C CYS A 48 -12.08 11.04 -2.64
N ARG A 49 -13.32 11.42 -2.36
CA ARG A 49 -13.89 12.73 -2.71
C ARG A 49 -14.19 13.53 -1.46
N ALA A 50 -13.83 14.81 -1.50
CA ALA A 50 -14.09 15.72 -0.40
C ALA A 50 -14.30 17.14 -0.91
N THR A 51 -14.92 17.98 -0.09
CA THR A 51 -15.12 19.39 -0.40
C THR A 51 -13.89 20.18 0.01
N ASP A 52 -13.24 20.83 -0.96
CA ASP A 52 -12.23 21.84 -0.72
C ASP A 52 -12.88 23.12 -0.17
N LYS A 53 -12.55 23.44 1.08
CA LYS A 53 -12.95 24.62 1.84
C LYS A 53 -11.78 25.60 2.05
N THR A 54 -10.69 25.49 1.29
CA THR A 54 -9.54 26.41 1.37
C THR A 54 -10.00 27.86 1.20
N ASN A 55 -10.91 28.10 0.27
CA ASN A 55 -11.60 29.38 0.13
C ASN A 55 -13.05 29.27 0.63
N ALA A 56 -13.36 29.91 1.75
CA ALA A 56 -14.71 29.85 2.34
C ALA A 56 -15.82 30.38 1.42
N LYS A 57 -15.50 31.21 0.42
CA LYS A 57 -16.46 31.77 -0.54
C LYS A 57 -16.62 30.94 -1.81
N LYS A 58 -15.71 30.00 -2.05
CA LYS A 58 -15.70 29.17 -3.26
C LYS A 58 -15.27 27.76 -2.90
N THR A 59 -16.25 26.86 -2.82
CA THR A 59 -16.01 25.45 -2.58
C THR A 59 -15.87 24.70 -3.89
N SER A 60 -15.05 23.66 -3.90
CA SER A 60 -14.93 22.75 -5.04
C SER A 60 -14.73 21.32 -4.56
N THR A 61 -14.93 20.33 -5.44
CA THR A 61 -14.67 18.94 -5.10
C THR A 61 -13.21 18.60 -5.39
N LYS A 62 -12.47 18.14 -4.38
CA LYS A 62 -11.15 17.54 -4.53
C LYS A 62 -11.31 16.02 -4.58
N SER A 63 -10.68 15.39 -5.56
CA SER A 63 -10.66 13.93 -5.73
C SER A 63 -9.23 13.43 -5.64
N PHE A 64 -9.06 12.29 -4.95
CA PHE A 64 -7.79 11.61 -4.80
C PHE A 64 -7.94 10.14 -5.18
N THR A 65 -7.04 9.62 -6.00
CA THR A 65 -6.98 8.19 -6.32
C THR A 65 -6.00 7.51 -5.37
N VAL A 66 -6.43 6.45 -4.69
CA VAL A 66 -5.62 5.72 -3.71
C VAL A 66 -5.51 4.26 -4.13
N GLU A 67 -4.30 3.71 -4.06
CA GLU A 67 -4.02 2.31 -4.39
C GLU A 67 -4.32 1.44 -3.16
N VAL A 68 -5.33 0.56 -3.27
CA VAL A 68 -5.82 -0.26 -2.14
C VAL A 68 -4.76 -1.24 -1.66
N ASP A 69 -3.98 -1.82 -2.57
CA ASP A 69 -2.93 -2.76 -2.20
C ASP A 69 -1.80 -2.09 -1.40
N VAL A 70 -1.44 -0.85 -1.75
CA VAL A 70 -0.49 -0.05 -0.97
C VAL A 70 -1.00 0.19 0.45
N ALA A 71 -2.29 0.52 0.60
CA ALA A 71 -2.91 0.70 1.91
C ALA A 71 -2.94 -0.61 2.73
N LYS A 72 -3.26 -1.75 2.09
CA LYS A 72 -3.24 -3.07 2.75
C LYS A 72 -1.84 -3.47 3.19
N ASP A 73 -0.84 -3.28 2.35
CA ASP A 73 0.55 -3.62 2.67
C ASP A 73 1.10 -2.72 3.79
N LEU A 74 0.70 -1.45 3.80
CA LEU A 74 0.96 -0.56 4.91
C LEU A 74 0.36 -1.09 6.22
N VAL A 75 -0.92 -1.47 6.24
CA VAL A 75 -1.58 -2.06 7.42
C VAL A 75 -0.86 -3.31 7.91
N LYS A 76 -0.46 -4.20 6.99
CA LYS A 76 0.34 -5.40 7.34
C LYS A 76 1.68 -5.02 7.98
N SER A 77 2.36 -4.01 7.44
CA SER A 77 3.68 -3.58 7.94
C SER A 77 3.61 -2.91 9.32
N LEU A 78 2.54 -2.16 9.58
CA LEU A 78 2.32 -1.47 10.85
C LEU A 78 1.89 -2.44 11.96
N GLY A 79 1.04 -3.41 11.65
CA GLY A 79 0.40 -4.23 12.67
C GLY A 79 -0.45 -3.38 13.64
N VAL A 80 -0.65 -3.87 14.87
CA VAL A 80 -1.56 -3.24 15.86
C VAL A 80 -0.86 -2.50 16.99
N ASN A 81 0.47 -2.67 17.16
CA ASN A 81 1.24 -2.14 18.29
C ASN A 81 2.27 -1.07 17.89
N HIS A 82 2.19 -0.56 16.66
CA HIS A 82 3.14 0.43 16.16
C HIS A 82 2.97 1.75 16.92
N LYS A 83 4.09 2.33 17.34
CA LYS A 83 4.17 3.68 17.89
C LYS A 83 5.39 4.33 17.27
N ASP A 84 5.18 5.24 16.33
CA ASP A 84 6.25 6.03 15.75
C ASP A 84 6.19 7.50 16.18
N SER A 85 7.15 8.27 15.65
CA SER A 85 7.32 9.70 15.95
C SER A 85 6.20 10.60 15.38
N THR A 86 5.33 10.05 14.54
CA THR A 86 4.21 10.76 13.93
C THR A 86 2.97 10.74 14.83
N GLY A 87 2.94 9.84 15.82
CA GLY A 87 1.77 9.62 16.68
C GLY A 87 0.75 8.66 16.08
N TYR A 88 1.10 7.99 14.98
CA TYR A 88 0.26 7.00 14.31
C TYR A 88 0.80 5.57 14.47
N PRO A 89 -0.05 4.54 14.24
CA PRO A 89 -1.50 4.60 14.16
C PRO A 89 -2.14 5.09 15.47
N HIS A 90 -3.40 5.52 15.39
CA HIS A 90 -4.18 5.88 16.59
C HIS A 90 -5.60 5.33 16.52
N ALA A 91 -6.25 5.29 17.68
CA ALA A 91 -7.59 4.71 17.82
C ALA A 91 -8.64 5.51 17.03
N TYR A 92 -9.44 4.78 16.24
CA TYR A 92 -10.59 5.29 15.52
C TYR A 92 -11.88 4.87 16.24
N THR A 93 -12.73 5.84 16.53
CA THR A 93 -13.96 5.62 17.32
C THR A 93 -15.22 5.47 16.46
N ASN A 94 -15.10 5.62 15.14
CA ASN A 94 -16.20 5.51 14.18
C ASN A 94 -17.46 6.32 14.54
N LYS A 95 -17.28 7.58 14.97
CA LYS A 95 -18.40 8.49 15.31
C LYS A 95 -19.31 8.77 14.12
N ASP A 96 -18.75 8.74 12.91
CA ASP A 96 -19.46 8.94 11.64
C ASP A 96 -20.28 7.71 11.20
N LYS A 97 -20.22 6.59 11.96
CA LYS A 97 -20.98 5.35 11.69
C LYS A 97 -20.72 4.78 10.30
N LEU A 98 -19.48 4.87 9.82
CA LEU A 98 -19.05 4.22 8.59
C LEU A 98 -19.21 2.71 8.72
N THR A 99 -19.74 2.07 7.68
CA THR A 99 -19.99 0.63 7.67
C THR A 99 -18.99 -0.04 6.76
N TRP A 100 -18.08 -0.80 7.36
CA TRP A 100 -17.07 -1.56 6.62
C TRP A 100 -17.61 -2.93 6.23
N ASN A 101 -17.21 -3.45 5.07
CA ASN A 101 -17.67 -4.76 4.62
C ASN A 101 -17.06 -5.92 5.41
N GLU A 102 -15.83 -5.75 5.91
CA GLU A 102 -15.07 -6.76 6.62
C GLU A 102 -15.68 -7.11 7.99
N ALA A 103 -15.82 -8.41 8.30
CA ALA A 103 -16.57 -8.87 9.47
C ALA A 103 -15.93 -8.44 10.79
N ALA A 104 -14.59 -8.41 10.85
CA ALA A 104 -13.87 -7.92 12.01
C ALA A 104 -14.23 -6.45 12.31
N CYS A 105 -14.40 -5.64 11.27
CA CYS A 105 -14.62 -4.20 11.35
C CYS A 105 -16.06 -3.80 11.71
N LYS A 106 -16.99 -4.77 11.71
CA LYS A 106 -18.40 -4.59 12.11
C LYS A 106 -18.63 -4.83 13.61
N LYS A 107 -17.66 -5.38 14.31
CA LYS A 107 -17.78 -5.71 15.74
C LYS A 107 -17.83 -4.41 16.56
N THR A 108 -18.76 -4.32 17.51
CA THR A 108 -18.93 -3.12 18.36
C THR A 108 -17.86 -2.95 19.42
N ASN A 109 -17.18 -4.04 19.81
CA ASN A 109 -16.17 -4.07 20.87
C ASN A 109 -14.78 -4.44 20.29
N ILE A 110 -14.42 -3.86 19.15
CA ILE A 110 -13.10 -4.03 18.56
C ILE A 110 -12.38 -2.68 18.47
N ASP A 111 -11.08 -2.69 18.72
CA ASP A 111 -10.28 -1.49 18.50
C ASP A 111 -10.11 -1.30 16.99
N LEU A 112 -10.71 -0.24 16.47
CA LEU A 112 -10.36 0.26 15.15
C LEU A 112 -9.19 1.22 15.29
N LEU A 113 -8.29 1.16 14.31
CA LEU A 113 -7.12 2.00 14.19
C LEU A 113 -7.19 2.71 12.84
N GLU A 114 -6.67 3.93 12.80
CA GLU A 114 -6.49 4.67 11.56
C GLU A 114 -5.03 5.09 11.37
N TYR A 115 -4.62 5.17 10.10
CA TYR A 115 -3.30 5.64 9.70
C TYR A 115 -3.37 6.46 8.40
N PRO A 116 -2.61 7.55 8.24
CA PRO A 116 -2.62 8.36 7.03
C PRO A 116 -2.09 7.59 5.81
N VAL A 117 -2.87 7.57 4.74
CA VAL A 117 -2.43 7.08 3.42
C VAL A 117 -2.41 8.22 2.43
N PHE A 118 -1.55 8.14 1.43
CA PHE A 118 -1.42 9.16 0.41
C PHE A 118 -1.96 8.67 -0.93
N TRP A 119 -2.40 9.61 -1.75
CA TRP A 119 -2.87 9.31 -3.09
C TRP A 119 -1.74 8.88 -4.01
N LYS A 120 -2.10 8.25 -5.13
CA LYS A 120 -1.18 7.74 -6.14
C LYS A 120 -0.20 8.82 -6.58
N GLY A 121 1.09 8.50 -6.52
CA GLY A 121 2.19 9.40 -6.88
C GLY A 121 2.67 10.34 -5.77
N ALA A 122 1.96 10.45 -4.63
CA ALA A 122 2.47 11.16 -3.46
C ALA A 122 3.36 10.24 -2.61
N LYS A 123 4.33 10.83 -1.89
CA LYS A 123 5.20 10.07 -1.00
C LYS A 123 4.45 9.71 0.27
N PRO A 124 4.65 8.49 0.81
CA PRO A 124 4.06 8.10 2.08
C PRO A 124 4.64 8.91 3.24
N LEU A 125 3.98 8.82 4.39
CA LEU A 125 4.42 9.42 5.63
C LEU A 125 5.82 8.89 6.02
N ASP A 126 6.72 9.79 6.38
CA ASP A 126 8.02 9.44 6.95
C ASP A 126 7.86 9.22 8.46
N GLN A 127 7.85 7.96 8.88
CA GLN A 127 7.67 7.53 10.28
C GLN A 127 8.74 8.05 11.25
N LYS A 128 9.88 8.51 10.71
CA LYS A 128 10.99 9.06 11.50
C LYS A 128 10.88 10.57 11.70
N LYS A 129 9.94 11.23 11.02
CA LYS A 129 9.71 12.68 11.15
C LYS A 129 8.43 12.94 11.93
N SER A 130 8.43 14.02 12.69
CA SER A 130 7.19 14.52 13.28
C SER A 130 6.15 14.82 12.19
N ILE A 131 4.88 14.55 12.47
CA ILE A 131 3.77 14.88 11.57
C ILE A 131 3.75 16.37 11.19
N LYS A 132 4.25 17.27 12.06
CA LYS A 132 4.28 18.72 11.81
C LYS A 132 5.29 19.16 10.73
N ASN A 133 6.25 18.29 10.37
CA ASN A 133 7.38 18.63 9.51
C ASN A 133 7.35 17.89 8.17
N GLN A 134 6.15 17.57 7.68
CA GLN A 134 5.93 16.85 6.43
C GLN A 134 4.51 17.11 5.91
N ALA A 135 4.27 16.74 4.65
CA ALA A 135 2.94 16.86 4.04
C ALA A 135 1.90 16.07 4.83
N HIS A 136 0.68 16.60 4.90
CA HIS A 136 -0.46 15.93 5.50
C HIS A 136 -1.34 15.31 4.42
N SER A 137 -1.92 14.17 4.76
CA SER A 137 -3.02 13.59 4.02
C SER A 137 -4.27 13.65 4.88
N PRO A 138 -5.46 13.93 4.31
CA PRO A 138 -6.73 13.79 4.99
C PRO A 138 -7.33 12.40 4.84
N ILE A 139 -6.66 11.53 4.10
CA ILE A 139 -7.09 10.17 3.81
C ILE A 139 -6.52 9.24 4.88
N ARG A 140 -7.34 8.31 5.36
CA ARG A 140 -6.98 7.31 6.36
C ARG A 140 -7.28 5.92 5.82
N VAL A 141 -6.36 4.99 6.04
CA VAL A 141 -6.73 3.56 6.05
C VAL A 141 -7.25 3.23 7.44
N VAL A 142 -8.37 2.51 7.50
CA VAL A 142 -8.96 1.99 8.74
C VAL A 142 -8.72 0.50 8.79
N TYR A 143 -8.35 0.00 9.96
CA TYR A 143 -8.15 -1.43 10.18
C TYR A 143 -8.49 -1.81 11.63
N ALA A 144 -8.89 -3.05 11.84
CA ALA A 144 -9.26 -3.57 13.15
C ALA A 144 -8.08 -4.32 13.79
N ASN A 145 -7.95 -4.20 15.11
CA ASN A 145 -7.14 -5.10 15.94
C ASN A 145 -7.97 -6.34 16.29
N SER A 146 -7.91 -7.37 15.44
CA SER A 146 -8.59 -8.64 15.67
C SER A 146 -7.69 -9.58 16.44
N GLY A 147 -7.63 -9.42 17.76
CA GLY A 147 -6.88 -10.32 18.65
C GLY A 147 -5.37 -10.28 18.40
N GLY A 148 -4.81 -9.11 18.14
CA GLY A 148 -3.39 -8.91 17.82
C GLY A 148 -3.08 -8.86 16.32
N SER A 149 -4.05 -9.21 15.46
CA SER A 149 -3.88 -9.17 14.00
C SER A 149 -4.52 -7.93 13.40
N ALA A 150 -3.78 -7.21 12.55
CA ALA A 150 -4.30 -6.06 11.82
C ALA A 150 -5.15 -6.52 10.62
N VAL A 151 -6.43 -6.16 10.61
CA VAL A 151 -7.39 -6.52 9.56
C VAL A 151 -7.85 -5.26 8.84
N TYR A 152 -7.51 -5.12 7.56
CA TYR A 152 -7.94 -3.99 6.72
C TYR A 152 -9.48 -3.88 6.68
N CYS A 153 -10.01 -2.68 6.95
CA CYS A 153 -11.44 -2.38 6.89
C CYS A 153 -11.82 -1.64 5.62
N GLY A 154 -11.07 -0.57 5.29
CA GLY A 154 -11.41 0.34 4.21
C GLY A 154 -10.52 1.58 4.22
N ILE A 155 -10.80 2.49 3.29
CA ILE A 155 -10.14 3.79 3.19
C ILE A 155 -11.23 4.86 3.33
N MET A 156 -10.97 5.89 4.12
CA MET A 156 -11.84 7.06 4.28
C MET A 156 -11.07 8.35 4.05
N THR A 157 -11.81 9.42 3.80
CA THR A 157 -11.31 10.79 3.80
C THR A 157 -12.21 11.66 4.65
N HIS A 158 -11.67 12.76 5.18
CA HIS A 158 -12.50 13.83 5.71
C HIS A 158 -13.44 14.39 4.63
N THR A 159 -14.65 14.80 5.03
CA THR A 159 -15.67 15.34 4.12
C THR A 159 -15.35 16.76 3.65
N ASP A 160 -14.74 17.55 4.51
CA ASP A 160 -14.24 18.89 4.23
C ASP A 160 -12.73 18.98 4.45
N LEU A 161 -12.04 19.59 3.49
CA LEU A 161 -10.59 19.76 3.46
C LEU A 161 -10.17 21.21 3.36
N LYS A 162 -8.96 21.51 3.81
CA LYS A 162 -8.26 22.77 3.49
C LYS A 162 -6.86 22.44 3.00
N LYS A 163 -6.43 23.14 1.96
CA LYS A 163 -5.04 23.09 1.52
C LYS A 163 -4.16 23.70 2.59
N ASP A 164 -3.11 22.99 2.93
CA ASP A 164 -2.06 23.43 3.85
C ASP A 164 -0.77 23.73 3.04
N GLN A 165 0.27 24.20 3.72
CA GLN A 165 1.57 24.44 3.09
C GLN A 165 2.12 23.15 2.45
N ASP A 166 2.47 23.23 1.17
CA ASP A 166 3.12 22.13 0.46
C ASP A 166 4.53 21.86 1.03
N TRP A 167 4.90 20.60 1.18
CA TRP A 167 6.20 20.17 1.74
C TRP A 167 7.05 19.48 0.70
N GLY A 168 8.20 20.06 0.35
CA GLY A 168 9.12 19.43 -0.61
C GLY A 168 8.49 19.14 -1.96
N LYS A 169 7.61 20.05 -2.45
CA LYS A 169 6.79 19.93 -3.67
C LYS A 169 5.65 18.89 -3.59
N GLN A 170 5.36 18.34 -2.42
CA GLN A 170 4.21 17.49 -2.19
C GLN A 170 3.05 18.32 -1.64
N GLU A 171 1.86 18.15 -2.23
CA GLU A 171 0.66 18.82 -1.71
C GLU A 171 0.36 18.35 -0.28
N SER A 172 -0.08 19.29 0.56
CA SER A 172 -0.54 19.03 1.93
C SER A 172 -2.00 19.42 2.06
N TRP A 173 -2.79 18.52 2.66
CA TRP A 173 -4.22 18.76 2.88
C TRP A 173 -4.61 18.31 4.29
N ILE A 174 -5.29 19.19 5.02
CA ILE A 174 -5.84 18.91 6.34
C ILE A 174 -7.34 18.69 6.24
N GLY A 175 -7.86 17.74 7.00
CA GLY A 175 -9.29 17.54 7.14
C GLY A 175 -9.86 18.34 8.30
N SER A 176 -11.11 18.79 8.15
CA SER A 176 -11.77 19.65 9.14
C SER A 176 -13.14 19.17 9.60
N SER A 177 -13.75 18.19 8.93
CA SER A 177 -15.07 17.68 9.28
C SER A 177 -15.25 16.24 8.85
N GLY A 178 -15.90 15.46 9.72
CA GLY A 178 -16.39 14.09 9.51
C GLY A 178 -15.45 13.13 8.82
N PHE A 179 -15.98 11.98 8.45
CA PHE A 179 -15.34 11.06 7.52
C PHE A 179 -16.38 10.45 6.57
N VAL A 180 -15.93 10.13 5.36
CA VAL A 180 -16.67 9.37 4.35
C VAL A 180 -15.77 8.29 3.78
N GLU A 181 -16.34 7.12 3.50
CA GLU A 181 -15.64 6.02 2.83
C GLU A 181 -15.29 6.41 1.38
N CYS A 182 -14.15 5.93 0.89
CA CYS A 182 -13.72 6.12 -0.49
C CYS A 182 -14.23 5.01 -1.40
N GLU A 183 -14.60 5.36 -2.64
CA GLU A 183 -15.27 4.48 -3.62
C GLU A 183 -14.42 4.27 -4.88
#